data_AF-A0A432SJS8-F1
#
_entry.id   AF-A0A432SJS8-F1
#
_cell.length_a   1.000
_cell.length_b   1.000
_cell.length_c   1.000
_cell.angle_alpha   90.00
_cell.angle_beta   90.00
_cell.angle_gamma   90.00
#
_symmetry.space_group_name_H-M   'P 1'
#
loop_
_entity.id
_entity.type
_entity.pdbx_description
1 polymer ?
#
loop_
_entity_poly.entity_id
_entity_poly.type
_entity_poly.pdbx_seq_one_letter_code
_entity_poly.pdbx_strand_id
1 'polypeptide(L)'
;MDDCIIYEAKLSQIDALYASDIKWMSLGKKISDEYIVKIGQNAQMLRQLTAKEKYILMKEIEPLYEEVLADYQYATLLGITAQSLSRIKRDLS
;
A
#
# COMPACT_ATOMS: atom_id res chain seq x y z
N MET A 1 6.06 6.72 16.27
CA MET A 1 5.67 7.87 15.42
C MET A 1 6.85 8.80 15.47
N ASP A 2 7.62 8.81 14.39
CA ASP A 2 8.78 9.70 14.28
C ASP A 2 8.30 11.12 13.96
N ASP A 3 9.11 12.12 14.32
CA ASP A 3 8.81 13.51 14.01
C ASP A 3 8.78 13.71 12.49
N CYS A 4 7.65 14.21 11.97
CA CYS A 4 7.43 14.43 10.54
C CYS A 4 6.78 15.79 10.29
N ILE A 5 7.20 16.45 9.21
CA ILE A 5 6.61 17.70 8.73
C ILE A 5 5.62 17.36 7.61
N ILE A 6 4.35 17.71 7.83
CA ILE A 6 3.27 17.48 6.87
C ILE A 6 3.01 18.76 6.09
N TYR A 7 3.01 18.67 4.76
CA TYR A 7 2.59 19.76 3.88
C TYR A 7 1.16 19.52 3.43
N GLU A 8 0.31 20.54 3.58
CA GLU A 8 -1.10 20.51 3.17
C GLU A 8 -1.33 21.45 1.99
N ALA A 9 -2.14 21.01 1.03
CA ALA A 9 -2.62 21.83 -0.07
C ALA A 9 -4.11 21.57 -0.32
N LYS A 10 -4.87 22.62 -0.62
CA LYS A 10 -6.27 22.48 -1.01
C LYS A 10 -6.35 21.87 -2.40
N LEU A 11 -7.38 21.06 -2.64
CA LEU A 11 -7.64 20.48 -3.97
C LEU A 11 -7.70 21.57 -5.06
N SER A 12 -8.34 22.70 -4.77
CA SER A 12 -8.41 23.84 -5.70
C SER A 12 -7.04 24.42 -6.08
N GLN A 13 -6.03 24.32 -5.21
CA GLN A 13 -4.67 24.75 -5.51
C GLN A 13 -3.94 23.73 -6.39
N ILE A 14 -4.23 22.44 -6.21
CA ILE A 14 -3.73 21.37 -7.07
C ILE A 14 -4.36 21.47 -8.47
N ASP A 15 -5.65 21.75 -8.57
CA ASP A 15 -6.33 21.96 -9.86
C ASP A 15 -5.73 23.15 -10.61
N ALA A 16 -5.47 24.27 -9.90
CA ALA A 16 -4.79 25.42 -10.47
C ALA A 16 -3.35 25.08 -10.93
N LEU A 17 -2.64 24.22 -10.18
CA LEU A 17 -1.30 23.75 -10.56
C LEU A 17 -1.35 22.91 -11.84
N TYR A 18 -2.32 22.00 -11.98
CA TYR A 18 -2.51 21.21 -13.19
C TYR A 18 -2.89 22.06 -14.40
N ALA A 19 -3.69 23.12 -14.19
CA ALA A 19 -4.01 24.08 -15.23
C ALA A 19 -2.82 24.97 -15.64
N SER A 20 -1.83 25.14 -14.77
CA SER A 20 -0.69 26.04 -15.02
C SER A 20 0.35 25.47 -15.98
N ASP A 21 0.61 24.16 -15.94
CA ASP A 21 1.56 23.48 -16.85
C ASP A 21 1.15 22.00 -17.02
N ILE A 22 1.14 21.53 -18.27
CA ILE A 22 0.85 20.15 -18.64
C ILE A 22 1.76 19.13 -17.94
N LYS A 23 2.98 19.53 -17.57
CA LYS A 23 3.91 18.69 -16.80
C LYS A 23 3.36 18.32 -15.42
N TRP A 24 2.67 19.25 -14.75
CA TRP A 24 2.04 18.98 -13.45
C TRP A 24 0.88 18.00 -13.58
N MET A 25 0.05 18.18 -14.61
CA MET A 25 -1.01 17.22 -14.91
C MET A 25 -0.45 15.83 -15.24
N SER A 26 0.65 15.77 -15.99
CA SER A 26 1.32 14.52 -16.36
C SER A 26 1.89 13.80 -15.14
N LEU A 27 2.49 14.54 -14.20
CA LEU A 27 2.97 14.00 -12.93
C LEU A 27 1.81 13.44 -12.10
N GLY A 28 0.74 14.22 -11.92
CA GLY A 28 -0.45 13.79 -11.17
C GLY A 28 -1.09 12.54 -11.78
N LYS A 29 -1.14 12.47 -13.12
CA LYS A 29 -1.59 11.28 -13.84
C LYS A 29 -0.71 10.07 -13.57
N LYS A 30 0.62 10.21 -13.66
CA LYS A 30 1.55 9.09 -13.42
C LYS A 30 1.37 8.50 -12.02
N ILE A 31 1.29 9.35 -11.00
CA ILE A 31 1.06 8.94 -9.61
C ILE A 31 -0.29 8.21 -9.48
N SER A 32 -1.34 8.75 -10.10
CA SER A 32 -2.69 8.18 -10.03
C SER A 32 -2.77 6.82 -10.73
N ASP A 33 -2.16 6.69 -11.91
CA ASP A 33 -2.13 5.44 -12.68
C ASP A 33 -1.42 4.33 -11.90
N GLU A 34 -0.27 4.63 -11.30
CA GLU A 34 0.47 3.69 -10.43
C GLU A 34 -0.40 3.24 -9.24
N TYR A 35 -1.12 4.17 -8.60
CA TYR A 35 -1.99 3.86 -7.48
C TYR A 35 -3.19 2.98 -7.89
N ILE A 36 -3.80 3.26 -9.04
CA ILE A 36 -4.91 2.46 -9.58
C ILE A 36 -4.46 1.02 -9.86
N VAL A 37 -3.28 0.84 -10.47
CA VAL A 37 -2.72 -0.50 -10.71
C VAL A 37 -2.52 -1.25 -9.39
N LYS A 38 -1.94 -0.59 -8.38
CA LYS A 38 -1.72 -1.17 -7.05
C LYS A 38 -3.03 -1.55 -6.35
N ILE A 39 -4.08 -0.74 -6.47
CA ILE A 39 -5.43 -1.09 -5.98
C ILE A 39 -5.93 -2.36 -6.68
N GLY A 40 -5.79 -2.45 -7.99
CA GLY A 40 -6.20 -3.62 -8.77
C GLY A 40 -5.49 -4.90 -8.32
N GLN A 41 -4.16 -4.84 -8.19
CA GLN A 41 -3.33 -5.94 -7.70
C GLN A 41 -3.72 -6.36 -6.29
N ASN A 42 -3.91 -5.40 -5.36
CA ASN A 42 -4.35 -5.68 -4.00
C ASN A 42 -5.73 -6.36 -3.98
N ALA A 43 -6.67 -5.87 -4.79
CA ALA A 43 -8.00 -6.47 -4.88
C ALA A 43 -7.97 -7.89 -5.45
N GLN A 44 -7.10 -8.16 -6.43
CA GLN A 44 -6.88 -9.51 -6.95
C GLN A 44 -6.27 -10.42 -5.89
N MET A 45 -5.19 -9.98 -5.23
CA MET A 45 -4.53 -10.69 -4.14
C MET A 45 -5.54 -11.08 -3.05
N LEU A 46 -6.38 -10.15 -2.61
CA LEU A 46 -7.35 -10.39 -1.54
C LEU A 46 -8.40 -11.45 -1.91
N ARG A 47 -8.77 -11.55 -3.20
CA ARG A 47 -9.80 -12.48 -3.70
C ARG A 47 -9.27 -13.86 -4.08
N GLN A 48 -8.05 -13.94 -4.62
CA GLN A 48 -7.56 -15.15 -5.29
C GLN A 48 -6.56 -15.94 -4.46
N LEU A 49 -5.88 -15.31 -3.50
CA LEU A 49 -4.80 -15.95 -2.76
C LEU A 49 -5.25 -16.43 -1.37
N THR A 50 -4.67 -17.53 -0.93
CA THR A 50 -4.73 -18.01 0.44
C THR A 50 -3.93 -17.11 1.38
N ALA A 51 -4.17 -17.21 2.68
CA ALA A 51 -3.46 -16.40 3.67
C ALA A 51 -1.92 -16.53 3.58
N LYS A 52 -1.42 -17.73 3.30
CA LYS A 52 0.03 -18.01 3.14
C LYS A 52 0.58 -17.38 1.87
N GLU A 53 -0.12 -17.50 0.75
CA GLU A 53 0.28 -16.89 -0.53
C GLU A 53 0.28 -15.36 -0.44
N LYS A 54 -0.71 -14.76 0.23
CA LYS A 54 -0.73 -13.30 0.48
C LYS A 54 0.51 -12.85 1.24
N TYR A 55 0.89 -13.58 2.30
CA TYR A 55 2.08 -13.26 3.10
C TYR A 55 3.37 -13.33 2.27
N ILE A 56 3.54 -14.39 1.47
CA ILE A 56 4.72 -14.57 0.61
C ILE A 56 4.79 -13.45 -0.45
N LEU A 57 3.68 -13.20 -1.14
CA LEU A 57 3.62 -12.15 -2.16
C LEU A 57 3.94 -10.78 -1.56
N MET A 58 3.35 -10.43 -0.41
CA MET A 58 3.57 -9.13 0.23
C MET A 58 5.04 -8.92 0.62
N LYS A 59 5.72 -9.97 1.10
CA LYS A 59 7.16 -9.93 1.34
C LYS A 59 7.98 -9.65 0.09
N GLU A 60 7.52 -10.12 -1.06
CA GLU A 60 8.21 -9.90 -2.34
C GLU A 60 7.99 -8.49 -2.88
N ILE A 61 6.75 -7.99 -2.84
CA ILE A 61 6.40 -6.69 -3.43
C ILE A 61 6.71 -5.50 -2.52
N GLU A 62 6.62 -5.66 -1.21
CA GLU A 62 6.75 -4.58 -0.22
C GLU A 62 7.45 -5.10 1.06
N PRO A 63 8.72 -5.54 0.97
CA PRO A 63 9.44 -6.16 2.10
C PRO A 63 9.50 -5.27 3.35
N LEU A 64 9.55 -3.95 3.13
CA LEU A 64 9.63 -2.96 4.21
C LEU A 64 8.40 -2.99 5.13
N TYR A 65 7.23 -3.39 4.63
CA TYR A 65 5.99 -3.36 5.41
C TYR A 65 6.05 -4.27 6.63
N GLU A 66 6.69 -5.44 6.53
CA GLU A 66 6.82 -6.32 7.69
C GLU A 66 7.81 -5.78 8.73
N GLU A 67 8.80 -4.98 8.30
CA GLU A 67 9.79 -4.37 9.18
C GLU A 67 9.22 -3.19 9.96
N VAL A 68 8.37 -2.38 9.32
CA VAL A 68 7.89 -1.11 9.90
C VAL A 68 6.50 -1.20 10.52
N LEU A 69 5.67 -2.16 10.12
CA LEU A 69 4.32 -2.31 10.64
C LEU A 69 4.27 -3.27 11.82
N ALA A 70 3.42 -2.96 12.80
CA ALA A 70 3.09 -3.92 13.82
C ALA A 70 2.34 -5.12 13.21
N ASP A 71 2.49 -6.31 13.80
CA ASP A 71 1.87 -7.55 13.29
C ASP A 71 0.36 -7.43 13.05
N TYR A 72 -0.36 -6.68 13.89
CA TYR A 72 -1.81 -6.47 13.69
C TYR A 72 -2.10 -5.64 12.43
N GLN A 73 -1.30 -4.61 12.15
CA GLN A 73 -1.45 -3.76 10.97
C GLN A 73 -1.11 -4.55 9.70
N TYR A 74 -0.04 -5.36 9.78
CA TYR A 74 0.34 -6.25 8.69
C TYR A 74 -0.74 -7.31 8.42
N ALA A 75 -1.34 -7.90 9.46
CA ALA A 75 -2.47 -8.82 9.31
C ALA A 75 -3.70 -8.15 8.65
N THR A 76 -4.01 -6.91 9.03
CA THR A 76 -5.08 -6.11 8.40
C THR A 76 -4.82 -5.89 6.92
N LEU A 77 -3.58 -5.54 6.53
CA LEU A 77 -3.20 -5.36 5.13
C LEU A 77 -3.44 -6.62 4.29
N LEU A 78 -3.13 -7.79 4.85
CA LEU A 78 -3.33 -9.09 4.20
C LEU A 78 -4.79 -9.57 4.24
N GLY A 79 -5.68 -8.88 4.97
CA GLY A 79 -7.06 -9.28 5.16
C GLY A 79 -7.20 -10.58 5.94
N ILE A 80 -6.35 -10.80 6.95
CA ILE A 80 -6.36 -11.99 7.81
C ILE A 80 -6.35 -11.59 9.29
N THR A 81 -6.57 -12.55 10.19
CA THR A 81 -6.44 -12.31 11.63
C THR A 81 -4.98 -12.36 12.07
N ALA A 82 -4.65 -11.65 13.16
CA ALA A 82 -3.32 -11.70 13.76
C ALA A 82 -2.91 -13.13 14.18
N GLN A 83 -3.87 -13.98 14.61
CA GLN A 83 -3.57 -15.39 14.92
C GLN A 83 -3.20 -16.18 13.66
N SER A 84 -3.88 -15.95 12.54
CA SER A 84 -3.54 -16.58 11.26
C SER A 84 -2.14 -16.16 10.80
N LEU A 85 -1.80 -14.88 10.93
CA LEU A 85 -0.44 -14.39 10.64
C LEU A 85 0.61 -15.07 11.53
N SER A 86 0.36 -15.16 12.84
CA SER A 86 1.27 -15.83 13.78
C SER A 86 1.51 -17.30 13.43
N ARG A 87 0.46 -18.03 13.01
CA ARG A 87 0.59 -19.41 12.53
C ARG A 87 1.45 -19.49 11.27
N ILE A 88 1.18 -18.64 10.28
CA ILE A 88 1.94 -18.61 9.02
C ILE A 88 3.43 -18.34 9.27
N LYS A 89 3.76 -17.38 10.14
CA LYS A 89 5.15 -17.06 10.51
C LYS A 89 5.83 -18.26 11.17
N ARG A 90 5.13 -19.00 12.03
CA ARG A 90 5.65 -20.21 12.68
C ARG A 90 5.88 -21.36 11.71
N ASP A 91 4.97 -21.55 10.76
CA ASP A 91 5.04 -22.64 9.77
C ASP A 91 6.12 -22.41 8.70
N LEU A 92 6.60 -21.17 8.56
CA LEU A 92 7.62 -20.74 7.60
C LEU A 92 9.00 -20.47 8.24
N SER A 93 9.09 -20.54 9.57
CA SER A 93 10.34 -20.42 10.34
C SER A 93 11.00 -21.77 10.53
#